data_AF-A0A5K1HDW0-F1
#
_entry.id   AF-A0A5K1HDW0-F1
#
_cell.length_a   1.000
_cell.length_b   1.000
_cell.length_c   1.000
_cell.angle_alpha   90.00
_cell.angle_beta   90.00
_cell.angle_gamma   90.00
#
_symmetry.space_group_name_H-M   'P 1'
#
loop_
_entity.id
_entity.type
_entity.pdbx_description
1 polymer ?
#
loop_
_entity_poly.entity_id
_entity_poly.type
_entity_poly.pdbx_seq_one_letter_code
_entity_poly.pdbx_strand_id
1 'polypeptide(L)'
;MSASSTTLQLLKRLKSAFPDLGNRSKKGENGRIAVVGGSFEFTGAPFYSAISALRVGGDLSHIFCSKFSSPAIKSYSPEIIVHPVFVSEEEAKFPAKEVELMTEEWATKLKGWEKAIHSWIIGPGLGRDRYMQEFLPLLIKNLPDNAVVIFDADGIYYLCHYPHLFDELARFRTILTPNYR
;
A
#
# COMPACT_ATOMS: atom_id res chain seq x y z
N MET A 1 8.85 36.76 -0.92
CA MET A 1 7.39 36.64 -0.68
C MET A 1 7.19 36.05 0.71
N SER A 2 6.52 36.74 1.65
CA SER A 2 6.23 36.19 2.97
C SER A 2 5.15 35.11 2.85
N ALA A 3 5.36 33.94 3.46
CA ALA A 3 4.36 32.89 3.52
C ALA A 3 3.07 33.42 4.17
N SER A 4 1.90 33.03 3.66
CA SER A 4 0.61 33.42 4.26
C SER A 4 0.47 32.86 5.68
N SER A 5 -0.38 33.48 6.50
CA SER A 5 -0.67 32.99 7.87
C SER A 5 -1.11 31.52 7.88
N THR A 6 -1.92 31.11 6.89
CA THR A 6 -2.34 29.73 6.67
C THR A 6 -1.17 28.79 6.36
N THR A 7 -0.25 29.20 5.47
CA THR A 7 0.94 28.41 5.16
C THR A 7 1.79 28.18 6.41
N LEU A 8 1.99 29.22 7.22
CA LEU A 8 2.73 29.10 8.49
C LEU A 8 2.04 28.15 9.47
N GLN A 9 0.71 28.17 9.54
CA GLN A 9 -0.04 27.26 10.40
C GLN A 9 0.07 25.79 9.93
N LEU A 10 0.02 25.55 8.63
CA LEU A 10 0.22 24.21 8.06
C LEU A 10 1.63 23.69 8.31
N LEU A 11 2.65 24.52 8.11
CA LEU A 11 4.04 24.15 8.40
C LEU A 11 4.24 23.78 9.88
N LYS A 12 3.61 24.50 10.81
CA LYS A 12 3.63 24.16 12.24
C LYS A 12 3.00 22.78 12.49
N ARG A 13 1.84 22.50 11.89
CA ARG A 13 1.16 21.20 12.01
C ARG A 13 1.99 20.05 11.42
N LEU A 14 2.60 20.26 10.26
CA LEU A 14 3.50 19.29 9.64
C LEU A 14 4.69 18.99 10.54
N LYS A 15 5.35 20.04 11.08
CA LYS A 15 6.49 19.85 11.99
C LYS A 15 6.10 19.04 13.23
N SER A 16 4.92 19.28 13.80
CA SER A 16 4.42 18.51 14.95
C SER A 16 3.99 17.07 14.63
N ALA A 17 3.88 16.70 13.35
CA ALA A 17 3.51 15.34 12.94
C ALA A 17 4.73 14.40 12.90
N PHE A 18 5.95 14.94 12.80
CA PHE A 18 7.17 14.14 12.85
C PHE A 18 7.53 13.80 14.30
N PRO A 19 7.91 12.54 14.58
CA PRO A 19 8.36 12.15 15.90
C PRO A 19 9.71 12.79 16.23
N ASP A 20 9.92 13.15 17.50
CA ASP A 20 11.23 13.58 17.99
C ASP A 20 12.19 12.38 18.05
N LEU A 21 13.35 12.51 17.41
CA LEU A 21 14.39 11.49 17.45
C LEU A 21 15.09 11.52 18.81
N GLY A 22 14.81 10.52 19.65
CA GLY A 22 15.42 10.38 20.97
C GLY A 22 16.38 9.19 21.05
N ASN A 23 17.29 9.22 22.02
CA ASN A 23 18.26 8.13 22.28
C ASN A 23 17.63 6.77 22.63
N ARG A 24 16.31 6.71 22.82
CA ARG A 24 15.55 5.49 23.13
C ARG A 24 14.66 5.00 21.99
N SER A 25 14.61 5.72 20.86
CA SER A 25 13.83 5.32 19.70
C SER A 25 14.34 4.01 19.12
N LYS A 26 13.44 3.09 18.80
CA LYS A 26 13.75 1.79 18.19
C LYS A 26 13.29 1.75 16.74
N LYS A 27 14.01 0.97 15.94
CA LYS A 27 13.64 0.72 14.54
C LYS A 27 12.21 0.20 14.45
N GLY A 28 11.40 0.89 13.65
CA GLY A 28 10.00 0.58 13.41
C GLY A 28 9.05 1.49 14.18
N GLU A 29 9.49 2.24 15.18
CA GLU A 29 8.62 3.15 15.92
C GLU A 29 8.19 4.36 15.08
N ASN A 30 9.02 4.80 14.13
CA ASN A 30 8.80 6.03 13.37
C ASN A 30 8.23 5.80 11.96
N GLY A 31 7.48 4.71 11.77
CA GLY A 31 6.74 4.45 10.52
C GLY A 31 7.11 3.11 9.89
N ARG A 32 6.09 2.28 9.69
CA ARG A 32 6.18 1.00 8.99
C ARG A 32 5.11 1.01 7.90
N ILE A 33 5.52 1.23 6.67
CA ILE A 33 4.63 1.51 5.54
C ILE A 33 4.56 0.28 4.66
N ALA A 34 3.36 -0.11 4.25
CA ALA A 34 3.13 -1.16 3.25
C ALA A 34 2.58 -0.56 1.97
N VAL A 35 3.17 -0.93 0.83
CA VAL A 35 2.61 -0.68 -0.49
C VAL A 35 2.09 -2.00 -1.04
N VAL A 36 0.82 -2.04 -1.42
CA VAL A 36 0.19 -3.16 -2.13
C VAL A 36 0.00 -2.74 -3.59
N GLY A 37 0.77 -3.35 -4.47
CA GLY A 37 0.88 -2.97 -5.87
C GLY A 37 1.93 -3.81 -6.59
N GLY A 38 2.39 -3.41 -7.76
CA GLY A 38 3.38 -4.20 -8.49
C GLY A 38 2.80 -5.47 -9.10
N SER A 39 2.06 -5.29 -10.18
CA SER A 39 1.60 -6.34 -11.09
C SER A 39 2.71 -6.79 -12.03
N PHE A 40 2.37 -7.74 -12.91
CA PHE A 40 3.24 -8.25 -13.96
C PHE A 40 3.98 -7.15 -14.74
N GLU A 41 3.28 -6.08 -15.15
CA GLU A 41 3.85 -5.02 -16.00
C GLU A 41 4.46 -3.86 -15.20
N PHE A 42 3.91 -3.54 -14.02
CA PHE A 42 4.16 -2.26 -13.34
C PHE A 42 5.06 -2.39 -12.11
N THR A 43 6.37 -2.53 -12.31
CA THR A 43 7.36 -2.63 -11.22
C THR A 43 7.76 -1.28 -10.61
N GLY A 44 7.73 -0.19 -11.38
CA GLY A 44 8.26 1.11 -10.96
C GLY A 44 7.37 1.87 -9.98
N ALA A 45 6.06 1.90 -10.22
CA ALA A 45 5.09 2.60 -9.38
C ALA A 45 5.14 2.21 -7.89
N PRO A 46 5.10 0.90 -7.51
CA PRO A 46 5.20 0.52 -6.11
C PRO A 46 6.57 0.87 -5.50
N PHE A 47 7.65 0.79 -6.28
CA PHE A 47 8.99 1.19 -5.83
C PHE A 47 9.04 2.67 -5.47
N TYR A 48 8.57 3.56 -6.35
CA TYR A 48 8.60 5.00 -6.09
C TYR A 48 7.77 5.39 -4.86
N SER A 49 6.63 4.74 -4.63
CA SER A 49 5.84 4.93 -3.42
C SER A 49 6.62 4.51 -2.16
N ALA A 50 7.18 3.29 -2.15
CA ALA A 50 7.90 2.75 -1.02
C ALA A 50 9.21 3.51 -0.71
N ILE A 51 10.03 3.80 -1.72
CA ILE A 51 11.29 4.51 -1.51
C ILE A 51 11.05 5.93 -1.01
N SER A 52 9.98 6.59 -1.47
CA SER A 52 9.62 7.93 -1.01
C SER A 52 9.26 7.93 0.48
N ALA A 53 8.55 6.89 0.95
CA ALA A 53 8.24 6.74 2.38
C ALA A 53 9.52 6.65 3.24
N LEU A 54 10.54 5.92 2.78
CA LEU A 54 11.85 5.87 3.45
C LEU A 54 12.56 7.23 3.38
N ARG A 55 12.57 7.90 2.22
CA ARG A 55 13.25 9.18 2.03
C ARG A 55 12.65 10.32 2.87
N VAL A 56 11.36 10.25 3.18
CA VAL A 56 10.67 11.19 4.07
C VAL A 56 10.96 10.90 5.55
N GLY A 57 11.52 9.73 5.89
CA GLY A 57 11.96 9.37 7.24
C GLY A 57 11.22 8.19 7.88
N GLY A 58 10.44 7.41 7.12
CA GLY A 58 9.87 6.17 7.61
C GLY A 58 10.95 5.12 7.91
N ASP A 59 10.80 4.38 9.02
CA ASP A 59 11.80 3.39 9.45
C ASP A 59 11.83 2.14 8.57
N LEU A 60 10.65 1.70 8.10
CA LEU A 60 10.47 0.47 7.33
C LEU A 60 9.48 0.70 6.19
N SER A 61 9.82 0.19 5.01
CA SER A 61 8.92 0.17 3.87
C SER A 61 8.86 -1.23 3.26
N HIS A 62 7.64 -1.69 3.07
CA HIS A 62 7.29 -3.01 2.56
C HIS A 62 6.58 -2.85 1.22
N ILE A 63 6.89 -3.72 0.26
CA ILE A 63 6.11 -3.85 -0.97
C ILE A 63 5.56 -5.26 -1.03
N PHE A 64 4.24 -5.39 -1.07
CA PHE A 64 3.54 -6.62 -1.42
C PHE A 64 3.22 -6.55 -2.90
N CYS A 65 3.78 -7.49 -3.67
CA CYS A 65 3.72 -7.47 -5.13
C CYS A 65 3.58 -8.86 -5.74
N SER A 66 3.47 -8.90 -7.06
CA SER A 66 3.47 -10.14 -7.83
C SER A 66 4.83 -10.86 -7.74
N LYS A 67 4.80 -12.19 -7.86
CA LYS A 67 6.03 -13.00 -7.84
C LYS A 67 6.96 -12.64 -8.98
N PHE A 68 6.41 -12.31 -10.15
CA PHE A 68 7.19 -11.93 -11.32
C PHE A 68 7.85 -10.54 -11.20
N SER A 69 7.16 -9.56 -10.60
CA SER A 69 7.69 -8.20 -10.45
C SER A 69 8.75 -8.07 -9.35
N SER A 70 8.69 -8.95 -8.34
CA SER A 70 9.57 -8.93 -7.16
C SER A 70 11.07 -8.89 -7.48
N PRO A 71 11.66 -9.72 -8.37
CA PRO A 71 13.08 -9.63 -8.72
C PRO A 71 13.50 -8.25 -9.22
N ALA A 72 12.72 -7.65 -10.14
CA ALA A 72 13.03 -6.33 -10.67
C ALA A 72 12.95 -5.25 -9.59
N ILE A 73 11.91 -5.28 -8.75
CA ILE A 73 11.74 -4.32 -7.64
C ILE A 73 12.90 -4.43 -6.64
N LYS A 74 13.31 -5.65 -6.28
CA LYS A 74 14.44 -5.91 -5.37
C LYS A 74 15.77 -5.38 -5.92
N SER A 75 15.95 -5.37 -7.25
CA SER A 75 17.14 -4.82 -7.89
C SER A 75 17.23 -3.29 -7.82
N TYR A 76 16.13 -2.58 -7.55
CA TYR A 76 16.16 -1.11 -7.46
C TYR A 76 16.74 -0.60 -6.14
N SER A 77 16.54 -1.29 -5.01
CA SER A 77 17.14 -0.93 -3.72
C SER A 77 17.12 -2.08 -2.72
N PRO A 78 18.22 -2.30 -1.96
CA PRO A 78 18.24 -3.27 -0.86
C PRO A 78 17.52 -2.79 0.41
N GLU A 79 17.10 -1.52 0.47
CA GLU A 79 16.47 -0.92 1.67
C GLU A 79 15.00 -1.36 1.84
N ILE A 80 14.34 -1.71 0.74
CA ILE A 80 12.91 -2.04 0.72
C ILE A 80 12.70 -3.53 0.95
N ILE A 81 11.75 -3.87 1.83
CA ILE A 81 11.38 -5.25 2.11
C ILE A 81 10.31 -5.70 1.11
N VAL A 82 10.71 -6.46 0.10
CA VAL A 82 9.82 -6.90 -1.00
C VAL A 82 9.27 -8.30 -0.74
N HIS A 83 7.94 -8.39 -0.65
CA HIS A 83 7.16 -9.59 -0.40
C HIS A 83 6.46 -10.04 -1.70
N PRO A 84 6.95 -11.11 -2.36
CA PRO A 84 6.28 -11.70 -3.50
C PRO A 84 5.08 -12.52 -3.02
N VAL A 85 3.88 -11.94 -3.08
CA VAL A 85 2.65 -12.59 -2.59
C VAL A 85 1.76 -13.02 -3.74
N PHE A 86 1.52 -12.14 -4.69
CA PHE A 86 0.50 -12.32 -5.72
C PHE A 86 1.03 -13.08 -6.93
N VAL A 87 0.11 -13.61 -7.72
CA VAL A 87 0.37 -14.11 -9.07
C VAL A 87 -0.58 -13.34 -9.97
N SER A 88 -0.10 -12.75 -11.07
CA SER A 88 -0.99 -12.10 -12.05
C SER A 88 -1.52 -13.12 -13.06
N GLU A 89 -2.65 -12.82 -13.71
CA GLU A 89 -3.25 -13.70 -14.72
C GLU A 89 -2.33 -13.91 -15.93
N GLU A 90 -1.51 -12.92 -16.25
CA GLU A 90 -0.46 -12.97 -17.27
C GLU A 90 0.69 -13.92 -16.89
N GLU A 91 0.95 -14.12 -15.59
CA GLU A 91 1.98 -15.05 -15.12
C GLU A 91 1.52 -16.51 -15.27
N ALA A 92 0.28 -16.79 -14.88
CA ALA A 92 -0.31 -18.13 -14.96
C ALA A 92 -1.84 -18.09 -14.94
N LYS A 93 -2.46 -18.94 -15.76
CA LYS A 93 -3.91 -19.09 -15.85
C LYS A 93 -4.40 -20.22 -14.95
N PHE A 94 -5.29 -19.88 -14.03
CA PHE A 94 -5.90 -20.82 -13.08
C PHE A 94 -7.41 -20.89 -13.27
N PRO A 95 -8.03 -22.07 -13.02
CA PRO A 95 -9.47 -22.20 -12.89
C PRO A 95 -10.03 -21.31 -11.76
N ALA A 96 -11.28 -20.86 -11.89
CA ALA A 96 -11.89 -19.91 -10.94
C ALA A 96 -11.80 -20.35 -9.47
N LYS A 97 -12.01 -21.65 -9.19
CA LYS A 97 -11.92 -22.19 -7.83
C LYS A 97 -10.52 -22.09 -7.23
N GLU A 98 -9.47 -22.21 -8.04
CA GLU A 98 -8.09 -22.07 -7.58
C GLU A 98 -7.74 -20.61 -7.32
N VAL A 99 -8.26 -19.69 -8.14
CA VAL A 99 -8.13 -18.24 -7.93
C VAL A 99 -8.72 -17.84 -6.58
N GLU A 100 -9.94 -18.28 -6.27
CA GLU A 100 -10.61 -18.01 -4.99
C GLU A 100 -9.73 -18.43 -3.79
N LEU A 101 -9.25 -19.67 -3.80
CA LEU A 101 -8.36 -20.21 -2.75
C LEU A 101 -7.04 -19.43 -2.63
N MET A 102 -6.44 -19.06 -3.77
CA MET A 102 -5.21 -18.27 -3.80
C MET A 102 -5.42 -16.87 -3.24
N THR A 103 -6.52 -16.20 -3.58
CA THR A 103 -6.81 -14.84 -3.09
C THR A 103 -7.06 -14.81 -1.57
N GLU A 104 -7.68 -15.84 -1.01
CA GLU A 104 -7.83 -16.03 0.44
C GLU A 104 -6.47 -16.26 1.12
N GLU A 105 -5.58 -17.04 0.50
CA GLU A 105 -4.22 -17.25 0.99
C GLU A 105 -3.43 -15.92 1.00
N TRP A 106 -3.55 -15.11 -0.06
CA TRP A 106 -2.91 -13.79 -0.14
C TRP A 106 -3.43 -12.86 0.96
N ALA A 107 -4.75 -12.80 1.16
CA ALA A 107 -5.36 -12.00 2.21
C ALA A 107 -4.85 -12.43 3.60
N THR A 108 -4.77 -13.74 3.85
CA THR A 108 -4.23 -14.31 5.09
C THR A 108 -2.76 -13.92 5.30
N LYS A 109 -1.93 -13.97 4.26
CA LYS A 109 -0.53 -13.54 4.33
C LYS A 109 -0.40 -12.07 4.70
N LEU A 110 -1.18 -11.19 4.07
CA LEU A 110 -1.14 -9.75 4.37
C LEU A 110 -1.67 -9.46 5.78
N LYS A 111 -2.72 -10.16 6.21
CA LYS A 111 -3.24 -10.06 7.58
C LYS A 111 -2.20 -10.41 8.64
N GLY A 112 -1.30 -11.36 8.35
CA GLY A 112 -0.16 -11.66 9.23
C GLY A 112 0.75 -10.45 9.54
N TRP A 113 0.70 -9.40 8.72
CA TRP A 113 1.47 -8.16 8.90
C TRP A 113 0.69 -7.03 9.59
N GLU A 114 -0.58 -7.24 9.97
CA GLU A 114 -1.47 -6.18 10.49
C GLU A 114 -0.87 -5.41 11.68
N LYS A 115 -0.16 -6.08 12.59
CA LYS A 115 0.47 -5.46 13.77
C LYS A 115 1.80 -4.77 13.44
N ALA A 116 2.42 -5.20 12.34
CA ALA A 116 3.72 -4.72 11.91
C ALA A 116 3.61 -3.51 10.97
N ILE A 117 2.43 -3.16 10.47
CA ILE A 117 2.24 -2.05 9.52
C ILE A 117 1.41 -0.93 10.17
N HIS A 118 1.87 0.31 10.02
CA HIS A 118 1.16 1.50 10.49
C HIS A 118 0.26 2.11 9.40
N SER A 119 0.71 2.08 8.15
CA SER A 119 -0.03 2.62 7.02
C SER A 119 0.07 1.74 5.77
N TRP A 120 -1.03 1.70 5.02
CA TRP A 120 -1.18 0.91 3.81
C TRP A 120 -1.41 1.84 2.62
N ILE A 121 -0.67 1.64 1.54
CA ILE A 121 -0.84 2.33 0.27
C ILE A 121 -1.29 1.27 -0.74
N ILE A 122 -2.48 1.40 -1.30
CA ILE A 122 -3.10 0.39 -2.15
C ILE A 122 -3.31 0.97 -3.54
N GLY A 123 -2.73 0.32 -4.54
CA GLY A 123 -2.97 0.65 -5.95
C GLY A 123 -1.77 0.97 -6.84
N PRO A 124 -0.61 1.47 -6.36
CA PRO A 124 0.52 1.79 -7.24
C PRO A 124 0.99 0.58 -8.07
N GLY A 125 0.66 0.58 -9.37
CA GLY A 125 0.96 -0.52 -10.28
C GLY A 125 0.22 -1.82 -9.97
N LEU A 126 -0.91 -1.78 -9.27
CA LEU A 126 -1.67 -2.97 -8.85
C LEU A 126 -2.21 -3.77 -10.04
N GLY A 127 -2.51 -3.12 -11.17
CA GLY A 127 -3.06 -3.79 -12.34
C GLY A 127 -4.55 -4.09 -12.19
N ARG A 128 -5.15 -4.57 -13.28
CA ARG A 128 -6.61 -4.73 -13.42
C ARG A 128 -7.06 -6.14 -13.79
N ASP A 129 -6.16 -7.11 -13.59
CA ASP A 129 -6.41 -8.50 -13.93
C ASP A 129 -7.53 -9.10 -13.07
N ARG A 130 -8.07 -10.23 -13.53
CA ARG A 130 -9.19 -10.91 -12.88
C ARG A 130 -8.87 -11.38 -11.46
N TYR A 131 -7.62 -11.70 -11.15
CA TYR A 131 -7.25 -12.17 -9.82
C TYR A 131 -7.21 -11.01 -8.83
N MET A 132 -6.74 -9.84 -9.26
CA MET A 132 -6.81 -8.62 -8.45
C MET A 132 -8.25 -8.17 -8.18
N GLN A 133 -9.16 -8.39 -9.13
CA GLN A 133 -10.59 -8.14 -8.93
C GLN A 133 -11.18 -8.97 -7.78
N GLU A 134 -10.84 -10.27 -7.70
CA GLU A 134 -11.29 -11.16 -6.62
C GLU A 134 -10.58 -10.84 -5.30
N PHE A 135 -9.30 -10.47 -5.36
CA PHE A 135 -8.47 -10.23 -4.18
C PHE A 135 -8.81 -8.93 -3.44
N LEU A 136 -9.06 -7.82 -4.15
CA LEU A 136 -9.13 -6.52 -3.52
C LEU A 136 -10.26 -6.38 -2.46
N PRO A 137 -11.49 -6.88 -2.70
CA PRO A 137 -12.53 -6.89 -1.67
C PRO A 137 -12.08 -7.65 -0.40
N LEU A 138 -11.40 -8.78 -0.55
CA LEU A 138 -10.87 -9.56 0.57
C LEU A 138 -9.75 -8.81 1.29
N LEU A 139 -8.85 -8.16 0.56
CA LEU A 139 -7.81 -7.32 1.13
C LEU A 139 -8.42 -6.22 2.01
N ILE A 140 -9.32 -5.42 1.46
CA ILE A 140 -9.92 -4.27 2.15
C ILE A 140 -10.65 -4.74 3.42
N LYS A 141 -11.44 -5.82 3.33
CA LYS A 141 -12.14 -6.38 4.50
C LYS A 141 -11.20 -6.86 5.60
N ASN A 142 -10.03 -7.37 5.24
CA ASN A 142 -9.03 -7.88 6.19
C ASN A 142 -8.04 -6.84 6.70
N LEU A 143 -8.10 -5.58 6.23
CA LEU A 143 -7.29 -4.52 6.82
C LEU A 143 -7.70 -4.25 8.28
N PRO A 144 -6.74 -3.88 9.15
CA PRO A 144 -7.04 -3.64 10.55
C PRO A 144 -7.87 -2.35 10.73
N ASP A 145 -8.78 -2.39 11.70
CA ASP A 145 -9.55 -1.20 12.08
C ASP A 145 -8.61 -0.07 12.53
N ASN A 146 -9.00 1.17 12.24
CA ASN A 146 -8.25 2.40 12.49
C ASN A 146 -6.90 2.53 11.75
N ALA A 147 -6.59 1.62 10.81
CA ALA A 147 -5.43 1.75 9.94
C ALA A 147 -5.46 3.07 9.15
N VAL A 148 -4.28 3.61 8.86
CA VAL A 148 -4.16 4.68 7.85
C VAL A 148 -4.06 4.01 6.48
N VAL A 149 -5.03 4.27 5.61
CA VAL A 149 -5.08 3.63 4.29
C VAL A 149 -5.15 4.70 3.22
N ILE A 150 -4.21 4.64 2.29
CA ILE A 150 -4.13 5.51 1.13
C ILE A 150 -4.51 4.67 -0.09
N PHE A 151 -5.60 5.04 -0.75
CA PHE A 151 -5.94 4.47 -2.05
C PHE A 151 -5.44 5.41 -3.14
N ASP A 152 -4.65 4.85 -4.05
CA ASP A 152 -4.09 5.55 -5.19
C ASP A 152 -4.31 4.74 -6.47
N ALA A 153 -4.23 5.38 -7.65
CA ALA A 153 -4.28 4.72 -8.95
C ALA A 153 -5.37 3.62 -9.06
N ASP A 154 -4.96 2.36 -9.30
CA ASP A 154 -5.88 1.23 -9.48
C ASP A 154 -6.67 0.88 -8.19
N GLY A 155 -6.16 1.25 -7.01
CA GLY A 155 -6.92 1.13 -5.77
C GLY A 155 -8.19 1.99 -5.80
N ILE A 156 -8.10 3.21 -6.32
CA ILE A 156 -9.27 4.08 -6.52
C ILE A 156 -10.17 3.54 -7.63
N TYR A 157 -9.59 3.10 -8.75
CA TYR A 157 -10.34 2.48 -9.84
C TYR A 157 -11.28 1.39 -9.32
N TYR A 158 -10.76 0.49 -8.48
CA TYR A 158 -11.56 -0.59 -7.93
C TYR A 158 -12.61 -0.13 -6.91
N LEU A 159 -12.30 0.85 -6.05
CA LEU A 159 -13.33 1.42 -5.17
C LEU A 159 -14.52 1.95 -5.98
N CYS A 160 -14.28 2.59 -7.12
CA CYS A 160 -15.33 3.04 -8.02
C CYS A 160 -16.12 1.89 -8.67
N HIS A 161 -15.48 0.75 -8.96
CA HIS A 161 -16.14 -0.43 -9.54
C HIS A 161 -16.90 -1.26 -8.51
N TYR A 162 -16.52 -1.16 -7.23
CA TYR A 162 -17.14 -1.86 -6.12
C TYR A 162 -17.60 -0.86 -5.04
N PRO A 163 -18.66 -0.06 -5.30
CA PRO A 163 -19.10 1.00 -4.38
C PRO A 163 -19.44 0.51 -2.97
N HIS A 164 -19.83 -0.76 -2.81
CA HIS A 164 -20.08 -1.37 -1.50
C HIS A 164 -18.83 -1.40 -0.60
N LEU A 165 -17.63 -1.27 -1.15
CA LEU A 165 -16.38 -1.17 -0.38
C LEU A 165 -16.21 0.19 0.29
N PHE A 166 -16.98 1.22 -0.09
CA PHE A 166 -16.95 2.51 0.61
C PHE A 166 -17.42 2.39 2.07
N ASP A 167 -18.31 1.44 2.37
CA ASP A 167 -18.76 1.18 3.74
C ASP A 167 -17.60 0.71 4.64
N GLU A 168 -16.66 -0.06 4.07
CA GLU A 168 -15.46 -0.51 4.77
C GLU A 168 -14.51 0.65 5.11
N LEU A 169 -14.50 1.74 4.31
CA LEU A 169 -13.61 2.88 4.50
C LEU A 169 -13.86 3.62 5.82
N ALA A 170 -15.06 3.50 6.38
CA ALA A 170 -15.41 4.06 7.69
C ALA A 170 -14.60 3.44 8.84
N ARG A 171 -14.04 2.25 8.63
CA ARG A 171 -13.17 1.56 9.59
C ARG A 171 -11.76 2.17 9.63
N PHE A 172 -11.37 2.95 8.62
CA PHE A 172 -9.99 3.41 8.43
C PHE A 172 -9.88 4.94 8.52
N ARG A 173 -8.65 5.41 8.73
CA ARG A 173 -8.25 6.78 8.41
C ARG A 173 -7.88 6.82 6.93
N THR A 174 -8.88 7.02 6.09
CA THR A 174 -8.75 6.91 4.63
C THR A 174 -8.26 8.21 3.98
N ILE A 175 -7.34 8.09 3.03
CA ILE A 175 -6.91 9.14 2.11
C ILE A 175 -7.09 8.63 0.69
N LEU A 176 -7.76 9.39 -0.16
CA LEU A 176 -7.87 9.11 -1.59
C LEU A 176 -7.00 10.10 -2.36
N THR A 177 -6.21 9.63 -3.33
CA THR A 177 -5.36 10.46 -4.18
C THR A 177 -5.78 10.40 -5.66
N PRO A 178 -7.04 10.76 -6.00
CA PRO A 178 -7.51 10.66 -7.37
C PRO A 178 -6.76 11.65 -8.28
N ASN A 179 -6.56 11.24 -9.53
CA ASN A 179 -6.22 12.17 -10.60
C ASN A 179 -7.52 12.76 -11.18
N TYR A 180 -7.40 13.67 -12.16
CA TYR A 180 -8.56 14.35 -12.75
C TYR A 180 -9.51 13.43 -13.54
N ARG A 181 -9.09 12.20 -13.87
CA ARG A 181 -9.85 11.30 -14.74
C ARG A 181 -10.85 10.43 -13.99
#